data_AF-F3FVB2-F1
#
_entry.id   AF-F3FVB2-F1
#
_cell.length_a   1.000
_cell.length_b   1.000
_cell.length_c   1.000
_cell.angle_alpha   90.00
_cell.angle_beta   90.00
_cell.angle_gamma   90.00
#
_symmetry.space_group_name_H-M   'P 1'
#
loop_
_entity.id
_entity.type
_entity.pdbx_description
1 polymer ?
#
loop_
_entity_poly.entity_id
_entity_poly.type
_entity_poly.pdbx_seq_one_letter_code
_entity_poly.pdbx_strand_id
1 'polypeptide(L)'
;MVVALLGTLKAGGAYVPIDPDLPSARQTYMLEDSSPQAVLTTQDLSDNLPALDLPVLVLDSHDDSAQLARQPTGNPDAKALGLQP
;
A
#
# COMPACT_ATOMS: atom_id res chain seq x y z
N MET A 1 3.75 8.01 5.22
CA MET A 1 4.71 6.97 4.77
C MET A 1 4.96 5.85 5.80
N VAL A 2 5.28 6.12 7.08
CA VAL A 2 5.60 5.06 8.07
C VAL A 2 4.47 4.03 8.25
N VAL A 3 3.20 4.46 8.24
CA VAL A 3 2.05 3.56 8.38
C VAL A 3 1.96 2.56 7.22
N ALA A 4 2.13 3.03 5.97
CA ALA A 4 2.13 2.19 4.78
C ALA A 4 3.20 1.10 4.87
N LEU A 5 4.44 1.50 5.21
CA LEU A 5 5.56 0.59 5.42
C LEU A 5 5.25 -0.49 6.46
N LEU A 6 4.85 -0.09 7.66
CA LEU A 6 4.58 -1.03 8.75
C LEU A 6 3.38 -1.92 8.43
N GLY A 7 2.35 -1.40 7.78
CA GLY A 7 1.18 -2.15 7.32
C GLY A 7 1.59 -3.27 6.36
N THR A 8 2.40 -2.95 5.35
CA THR A 8 2.93 -3.94 4.39
C THR A 8 3.74 -5.02 5.07
N LEU A 9 4.66 -4.64 5.97
CA LEU A 9 5.49 -5.62 6.69
C LEU A 9 4.66 -6.51 7.63
N LYS A 10 3.65 -5.95 8.32
CA LYS A 10 2.73 -6.73 9.16
C LYS A 10 1.88 -7.70 8.36
N ALA A 11 1.57 -7.37 7.10
CA ALA A 11 0.89 -8.28 6.17
C ALA A 11 1.82 -9.35 5.58
N GLY A 12 3.12 -9.33 5.90
CA GLY A 12 4.12 -10.25 5.35
C GLY A 12 4.59 -9.88 3.94
N GLY A 13 4.26 -8.68 3.45
CA GLY A 13 4.65 -8.19 2.14
C GLY A 13 5.98 -7.44 2.13
N ALA A 14 6.49 -7.18 0.93
CA ALA A 14 7.57 -6.23 0.67
C ALA A 14 6.98 -4.94 0.08
N TYR A 15 7.70 -3.83 0.21
CA TYR A 15 7.30 -2.53 -0.35
C TYR A 15 8.40 -1.97 -1.24
N VAL A 16 8.00 -1.25 -2.29
CA VAL A 16 8.88 -0.44 -3.13
C VAL A 16 8.43 1.01 -2.98
N PRO A 17 9.27 1.92 -2.45
CA PRO A 17 8.92 3.33 -2.40
C PRO A 17 8.94 3.92 -3.80
N ILE A 18 7.87 4.62 -4.17
CA ILE A 18 7.79 5.41 -5.40
C ILE A 18 7.81 6.88 -5.00
N ASP A 19 8.78 7.61 -5.54
CA ASP A 19 8.90 9.04 -5.32
C ASP A 19 7.95 9.78 -6.29
N PRO A 20 6.96 10.54 -5.78
CA PRO A 20 5.98 11.24 -6.60
C PRO A 20 6.58 12.39 -7.41
N ASP A 21 7.76 12.91 -7.03
CA ASP A 21 8.45 13.99 -7.75
C ASP A 21 9.20 13.47 -8.98
N LEU A 22 9.31 12.14 -9.15
CA LEU A 22 9.85 11.55 -10.36
C LEU A 22 8.88 11.72 -11.55
N PRO A 23 9.40 11.87 -12.78
CA PRO A 23 8.56 11.90 -13.97
C PRO A 23 7.64 10.68 -14.05
N SER A 24 6.40 10.85 -14.54
CA SER A 24 5.38 9.79 -14.62
C SER A 24 5.89 8.52 -15.29
N ALA A 25 6.66 8.64 -16.38
CA ALA A 25 7.26 7.50 -17.06
C ALA A 25 8.18 6.65 -16.15
N ARG A 26 8.87 7.29 -15.21
CA ARG A 26 9.72 6.58 -14.24
C ARG A 26 8.88 5.88 -13.17
N GLN A 27 7.80 6.50 -12.73
CA GLN A 27 6.85 5.87 -11.80
C GLN A 27 6.18 4.64 -12.44
N THR A 28 5.72 4.76 -13.69
CA THR A 28 5.16 3.65 -14.47
C THR A 28 6.15 2.50 -14.62
N TYR A 29 7.40 2.78 -15.01
CA TYR A 29 8.43 1.76 -15.08
C TYR A 29 8.62 1.02 -13.75
N MET A 30 8.65 1.74 -12.62
CA MET A 30 8.84 1.13 -11.30
C MET A 30 7.65 0.24 -10.91
N LEU A 31 6.43 0.64 -11.26
CA LEU A 31 5.22 -0.15 -11.03
C LEU A 31 5.22 -1.42 -11.89
N GLU A 32 5.60 -1.32 -13.16
CA GLU A 32 5.70 -2.49 -14.05
C GLU A 32 6.78 -3.47 -13.58
N ASP A 33 7.99 -2.97 -13.30
CA ASP A 33 9.14 -3.78 -12.87
C ASP A 33 8.92 -4.48 -11.53
N SER A 34 8.28 -3.78 -10.57
CA SER A 34 7.99 -4.37 -9.25
C SER A 34 6.74 -5.24 -9.23
N SER A 35 5.84 -5.11 -10.22
CA SER A 35 4.58 -5.87 -10.34
C SER A 35 3.83 -6.00 -9.00
N PRO A 36 3.49 -4.88 -8.33
CA PRO A 36 2.92 -4.90 -7.00
C PRO A 36 1.50 -5.46 -7.02
N GLN A 37 1.11 -6.13 -5.93
CA GLN A 37 -0.26 -6.63 -5.77
C GLN A 37 -1.25 -5.54 -5.35
N ALA A 38 -0.76 -4.41 -4.82
CA ALA A 38 -1.56 -3.24 -4.44
C ALA A 38 -0.68 -1.99 -4.35
N VAL A 39 -1.28 -0.81 -4.48
CA VAL A 39 -0.62 0.49 -4.25
C VAL A 39 -1.23 1.17 -3.03
N LEU A 40 -0.38 1.68 -2.15
CA LEU A 40 -0.76 2.49 -0.99
C LEU A 40 -0.40 3.94 -1.29
N THR A 41 -1.36 4.85 -1.19
CA THR A 41 -1.17 6.27 -1.50
C THR A 41 -1.92 7.17 -0.52
N THR A 42 -1.85 8.49 -0.76
CA THR A 42 -2.62 9.53 -0.08
C THR A 42 -3.43 10.33 -1.10
N GLN A 43 -4.47 11.04 -0.65
CA GLN A 43 -5.41 11.75 -1.54
C GLN A 43 -4.69 12.75 -2.45
N ASP A 44 -3.72 13.50 -1.92
CA ASP A 44 -2.90 14.48 -2.64
C ASP A 44 -2.06 13.87 -3.77
N LEU A 45 -1.72 12.59 -3.67
CA LEU A 45 -0.94 11.87 -4.67
C LEU A 45 -1.80 11.00 -5.60
N SER A 46 -3.04 10.71 -5.21
CA SER A 46 -3.91 9.78 -5.93
C SER A 46 -4.22 10.20 -7.37
N ASP A 47 -4.41 11.51 -7.60
CA ASP A 47 -4.69 12.07 -8.93
C ASP A 47 -3.48 12.01 -9.88
N ASN A 48 -2.27 11.86 -9.34
CA ASN A 48 -1.01 11.81 -10.11
C ASN A 48 -0.57 10.39 -10.47
N LEU A 49 -1.30 9.37 -9.98
CA LEU A 49 -0.98 7.99 -10.29
C LEU A 49 -1.30 7.69 -11.76
N PRO A 50 -0.47 6.87 -12.44
CA PRO A 50 -0.84 6.34 -13.74
C PRO A 50 -2.11 5.50 -13.63
N ALA A 51 -2.77 5.21 -14.75
CA ALA A 51 -3.87 4.26 -14.77
C ALA A 51 -3.34 2.87 -14.34
N LEU A 52 -3.95 2.30 -13.28
CA LEU A 52 -3.53 1.04 -12.68
C LEU A 52 -4.68 0.03 -12.71
N ASP A 53 -4.37 -1.22 -13.09
CA ASP A 53 -5.30 -2.35 -13.01
C ASP A 53 -5.01 -3.21 -11.77
N LEU A 54 -4.92 -2.55 -10.61
CA LEU A 54 -4.64 -3.18 -9.32
C LEU A 54 -5.28 -2.38 -8.18
N PRO A 55 -5.52 -3.00 -7.01
CA PRO A 55 -6.11 -2.31 -5.88
C PRO A 55 -5.27 -1.10 -5.42
N VAL A 56 -5.90 0.07 -5.35
CA VAL A 56 -5.30 1.29 -4.76
C VAL A 56 -6.01 1.60 -3.45
N LEU A 57 -5.24 1.69 -2.36
CA LEU A 57 -5.73 2.09 -1.04
C LEU A 57 -5.24 3.51 -0.72
N VAL A 58 -6.16 4.42 -0.47
CA VAL A 58 -5.87 5.83 -0.18
C VAL A 58 -5.97 6.03 1.34
N LEU A 59 -4.83 6.01 2.02
CA LEU A 59 -4.75 5.84 3.48
C LEU A 59 -5.44 6.96 4.29
N ASP A 60 -5.55 8.14 3.71
CA ASP A 60 -6.13 9.34 4.30
C ASP A 60 -7.48 9.73 3.67
N SER A 61 -8.04 8.90 2.79
CA SER A 61 -9.41 9.09 2.34
C SER A 61 -10.39 8.78 3.48
N HIS A 62 -11.53 9.49 3.50
CA HIS A 62 -12.52 9.33 4.58
C HIS A 62 -13.04 7.88 4.67
N ASP A 63 -13.36 7.29 3.52
CA ASP A 63 -13.94 5.95 3.44
C ASP A 63 -12.93 4.86 3.83
N ASP A 64 -11.72 4.89 3.26
CA ASP A 64 -10.67 3.91 3.57
C ASP A 64 -10.22 4.03 5.03
N SER A 65 -10.05 5.27 5.53
CA SER A 65 -9.67 5.51 6.91
C SER A 65 -10.73 4.97 7.89
N ALA A 66 -12.01 5.19 7.61
CA ALA A 66 -13.10 4.62 8.41
C ALA A 66 -13.15 3.09 8.35
N GLN A 67 -12.76 2.47 7.23
CA GLN A 67 -12.63 1.03 7.12
C GLN A 67 -11.44 0.48 7.91
N LEU A 68 -10.28 1.13 7.82
CA LEU A 68 -9.06 0.79 8.55
C LEU A 68 -9.26 0.91 10.06
N ALA A 69 -9.98 1.95 10.52
CA ALA A 69 -10.29 2.16 11.93
C ALA A 69 -11.14 1.03 12.55
N ARG A 70 -11.84 0.24 11.73
CA ARG A 70 -12.61 -0.94 12.17
C ARG A 70 -11.78 -2.21 12.23
N GLN A 71 -10.53 -2.20 11.77
CA GLN A 71 -9.64 -3.35 11.81
C GLN A 71 -8.94 -3.48 13.18
N PRO A 72 -8.48 -4.69 13.54
CA PRO A 72 -7.70 -4.88 14.76
C PRO A 72 -6.43 -4.01 14.79
N THR A 73 -6.12 -3.43 15.94
CA THR A 73 -4.91 -2.61 16.16
C THR A 73 -3.68 -3.44 16.60
N GLY A 74 -3.91 -4.70 16.98
CA GLY A 74 -2.87 -5.68 17.31
C GLY A 74 -2.20 -6.27 16.07
N ASN A 75 -1.16 -7.08 16.28
CA ASN A 75 -0.56 -7.84 15.19
C ASN A 75 -1.49 -9.00 14.78
N PRO A 76 -1.52 -9.37 13.49
CA PRO A 76 -2.23 -10.58 13.07
C PRO A 76 -1.65 -11.81 13.77
N ASP A 77 -2.52 -12.74 14.16
CA ASP A 77 -2.09 -13.99 14.78
C ASP A 77 -1.51 -14.92 13.71
N ALA A 78 -0.18 -15.04 13.69
CA ALA A 78 0.54 -15.89 12.75
C ALA A 78 0.08 -17.36 12.80
N LYS A 79 -0.27 -17.89 13.99
CA LYS A 79 -0.75 -19.27 14.13
C LYS A 79 -2.13 -19.44 13.52
N ALA A 80 -3.03 -18.47 13.74
CA ALA A 80 -4.35 -18.47 13.12
C ALA A 80 -4.27 -18.38 11.59
N LEU A 81 -3.23 -17.75 11.05
CA LEU A 81 -2.92 -17.68 9.61
C LEU A 81 -2.16 -18.90 9.07
N GLY A 82 -1.91 -19.92 9.90
CA GLY A 82 -1.20 -21.14 9.47
C GLY A 82 0.31 -20.96 9.25
N LEU A 83 0.89 -19.83 9.69
CA LEU A 83 2.32 -19.56 9.59
C LEU A 83 3.02 -20.16 10.83
N GLN A 84 4.01 -21.02 10.58
CA GLN A 84 4.91 -21.54 11.62
C GLN A 84 6.28 -20.85 11.52
N PRO A 85 6.94 -20.56 12.65
CA PRO A 85 8.27 -19.95 12.68
C PRO A 85 9.35 -20.83 12.06
#